data_AF-A0A966HGF5-F1
#
_entry.id   AF-A0A966HGF5-F1
#
_cell.length_a   1.000
_cell.length_b   1.000
_cell.length_c   1.000
_cell.angle_alpha   90.00
_cell.angle_beta   90.00
_cell.angle_gamma   90.00
#
_symmetry.space_group_name_H-M   'P 1'
#
loop_
_entity.id
_entity.type
_entity.pdbx_description
1 polymer ?
#
loop_
_entity_poly.entity_id
_entity_poly.type
_entity_poly.pdbx_seq_one_letter_code
_entity_poly.pdbx_strand_id
1 'polypeptide(L)'
;MSILDLILVAFLALAFFFGFKKGLIRSLGRIIGLIIGIYISSRYYLDVYKWGQDLLNINENVEKIIAFIILFIAIIQISNLLFYLIEKTFKLIAFIPGSKYINNILGGVLGLAESALFLGTIFYISYRYLAFSERFSSIIEDSIVLPWLNKAVEIVLPLLPQALKTIQMLI
;
A
#
# COMPACT_ATOMS: atom_id res chain seq x y z
N MET A 1 -3.29 -19.23 -13.56
CA MET A 1 -3.80 -18.35 -12.48
C MET A 1 -3.53 -19.05 -11.17
N SER A 2 -2.66 -18.47 -10.35
CA SER A 2 -2.27 -19.01 -9.05
C SER A 2 -3.39 -18.81 -8.02
N ILE A 3 -3.37 -19.57 -6.91
CA ILE A 3 -4.23 -19.30 -5.75
C ILE A 3 -4.07 -17.85 -5.27
N LEU A 4 -2.86 -17.28 -5.42
CA LEU A 4 -2.59 -15.89 -5.08
C LEU A 4 -3.36 -14.91 -5.97
N ASP A 5 -3.46 -15.18 -7.28
CA ASP A 5 -4.19 -14.31 -8.20
C ASP A 5 -5.67 -14.23 -7.79
N LEU A 6 -6.26 -15.36 -7.41
CA LEU A 6 -7.65 -15.40 -6.95
C LEU A 6 -7.86 -14.54 -5.70
N ILE A 7 -6.93 -14.63 -4.74
CA ILE A 7 -6.97 -13.85 -3.50
C ILE A 7 -6.78 -12.35 -3.80
N LEU A 8 -5.83 -12.00 -4.65
CA LEU A 8 -5.56 -10.61 -5.04
C LEU A 8 -6.74 -9.99 -5.77
N VAL A 9 -7.33 -10.71 -6.73
CA VAL A 9 -8.52 -10.25 -7.46
C VAL A 9 -9.70 -10.07 -6.52
N ALA A 10 -9.94 -11.01 -5.59
CA ALA A 10 -11.00 -10.89 -4.60
C ALA A 10 -10.79 -9.66 -3.69
N PHE A 11 -9.55 -9.41 -3.26
CA PHE A 11 -9.21 -8.23 -2.45
C PHE A 11 -9.42 -6.93 -3.22
N LEU A 12 -8.96 -6.86 -4.47
CA LEU A 12 -9.16 -5.70 -5.34
C LEU A 12 -10.66 -5.46 -5.61
N ALA A 13 -11.43 -6.51 -5.87
CA ALA A 13 -12.88 -6.40 -6.06
C ALA A 13 -13.60 -5.86 -4.81
N LEU A 14 -13.21 -6.35 -3.62
CA LEU A 14 -13.72 -5.80 -2.35
C LEU A 14 -13.31 -4.33 -2.18
N ALA A 15 -12.07 -3.98 -2.50
CA ALA A 15 -11.58 -2.61 -2.42
C ALA A 15 -12.35 -1.67 -3.36
N PHE A 16 -12.66 -2.11 -4.59
CA PHE A 16 -13.55 -1.39 -5.50
C PHE A 16 -14.91 -1.16 -4.86
N PHE A 17 -15.53 -2.19 -4.32
CA PHE A 17 -16.86 -2.10 -3.72
C PHE A 17 -16.90 -1.18 -2.50
N PHE A 18 -15.89 -1.25 -1.64
CA PHE A 18 -15.77 -0.34 -0.50
C PHE A 18 -15.49 1.10 -0.94
N GLY A 19 -14.64 1.31 -1.95
CA GLY A 19 -14.42 2.62 -2.56
C GLY A 19 -15.71 3.17 -3.16
N PHE A 20 -16.48 2.31 -3.82
CA PHE A 20 -17.76 2.67 -4.43
C PHE A 20 -18.79 3.14 -3.39
N LYS A 21 -18.85 2.46 -2.24
CA LYS A 21 -19.73 2.86 -1.13
C LYS A 21 -19.27 4.14 -0.42
N LYS A 22 -17.96 4.34 -0.28
CA LYS A 22 -17.38 5.50 0.42
C LYS A 22 -17.41 6.79 -0.42
N GLY A 23 -17.42 6.66 -1.75
CA GLY A 23 -17.41 7.79 -2.68
C GLY A 23 -16.01 8.36 -2.94
N LEU A 24 -15.95 9.38 -3.81
CA LEU A 24 -14.71 9.95 -4.34
C LEU A 24 -13.83 10.57 -3.25
N ILE A 25 -14.38 11.49 -2.46
CA ILE A 25 -13.58 12.29 -1.50
C ILE A 25 -12.87 11.44 -0.47
N ARG A 26 -13.59 10.47 0.10
CA ARG A 26 -13.01 9.60 1.11
C ARG A 26 -11.94 8.66 0.53
N SER A 27 -12.12 8.25 -0.72
CA SER A 27 -11.13 7.45 -1.44
C SER A 27 -9.88 8.26 -1.80
N LEU A 28 -10.04 9.54 -2.16
CA LEU A 28 -8.92 10.47 -2.34
C LEU A 28 -8.13 10.66 -1.04
N GLY A 29 -8.80 10.90 0.09
CA GLY A 29 -8.15 11.05 1.39
C GLY A 29 -7.32 9.82 1.77
N ARG A 30 -7.81 8.61 1.47
CA ARG A 30 -7.06 7.37 1.69
C ARG A 30 -5.82 7.25 0.79
N ILE A 31 -5.91 7.61 -0.50
CA ILE A 31 -4.74 7.64 -1.39
C ILE A 31 -3.69 8.63 -0.87
N ILE A 32 -4.13 9.83 -0.47
CA ILE A 32 -3.24 10.84 0.09
C ILE A 32 -2.58 10.30 1.37
N GLY A 33 -3.35 9.67 2.25
CA GLY A 33 -2.83 9.04 3.46
C GLY A 33 -1.83 7.92 3.18
N LEU A 34 -2.05 7.13 2.12
CA LEU A 34 -1.12 6.12 1.66
C LEU A 34 0.19 6.74 1.17
N ILE A 35 0.14 7.77 0.32
CA ILE A 35 1.33 8.47 -0.19
C ILE A 35 2.12 9.11 0.96
N ILE A 36 1.43 9.79 1.88
CA ILE A 36 2.04 10.34 3.10
C ILE A 36 2.66 9.24 3.95
N GLY A 37 1.95 8.12 4.09
CA GLY A 37 2.44 6.92 4.77
C GLY A 37 3.76 6.44 4.19
N ILE A 38 3.83 6.27 2.87
CA ILE A 38 5.06 5.88 2.17
C ILE A 38 6.16 6.91 2.45
N TYR A 39 5.89 8.19 2.24
CA TYR A 39 6.90 9.24 2.40
C TYR A 39 7.48 9.32 3.82
N ILE A 40 6.62 9.35 4.84
CA ILE A 40 7.04 9.43 6.25
C ILE A 40 7.78 8.16 6.65
N SER A 41 7.20 6.98 6.37
CA SER A 41 7.85 5.72 6.73
C SER A 41 9.22 5.56 6.08
N SER A 42 9.36 5.98 4.82
CA SER A 42 10.63 5.92 4.09
C SER A 42 11.73 6.79 4.69
N ARG A 43 11.36 7.82 5.44
CA ARG A 43 12.30 8.75 6.08
C ARG A 43 12.66 8.36 7.50
N TYR A 44 11.70 7.82 8.25
CA TYR A 44 11.83 7.55 9.68
C TYR A 44 11.98 6.06 10.03
N TYR A 45 11.99 5.14 9.06
CA TYR A 45 12.14 3.71 9.34
C TYR A 45 13.46 3.37 10.05
N LEU A 46 14.54 4.12 9.81
CA LEU A 46 15.82 3.89 10.46
C LEU A 46 15.78 4.21 11.96
N ASP A 47 14.97 5.18 12.37
CA ASP A 47 14.81 5.52 13.78
C ASP A 47 14.02 4.42 14.49
N VAL A 48 12.97 3.90 13.85
CA VAL A 48 12.21 2.74 14.35
C VAL A 48 13.08 1.48 14.39
N TYR A 49 13.95 1.27 13.40
CA TYR A 49 14.91 0.18 13.37
C TYR A 49 15.86 0.23 14.57
N LYS A 50 16.47 1.40 14.86
CA LYS A 50 17.39 1.55 16.01
C LYS A 50 16.74 1.21 17.35
N TRP A 51 15.43 1.43 17.49
CA TRP A 51 14.69 1.10 18.71
C TRP A 51 14.46 -0.41 18.86
N GLY A 52 14.50 -1.18 17.77
CA GLY A 52 14.17 -2.61 17.75
C GLY A 52 15.25 -3.53 17.20
N GLN A 53 16.43 -3.02 16.87
CA GLN A 53 17.53 -3.78 16.26
C GLN A 53 17.99 -4.98 17.12
N ASP A 54 17.83 -4.90 18.45
CA ASP A 54 18.26 -5.98 19.35
C ASP A 54 17.17 -7.03 19.64
N LEU A 55 15.96 -6.86 19.08
CA LEU A 55 14.80 -7.73 19.37
C LEU A 55 14.78 -9.01 18.53
N LEU A 56 15.17 -8.92 17.25
CA LEU A 56 15.00 -10.00 16.29
C LEU A 56 16.30 -10.76 16.01
N ASN A 57 17.46 -10.10 16.12
CA ASN A 57 18.78 -10.69 15.85
C ASN A 57 18.84 -11.46 14.52
N ILE A 58 18.19 -10.91 13.49
CA ILE A 58 18.20 -11.46 12.13
C ILE A 58 19.03 -10.55 11.21
N ASN A 59 18.94 -10.77 9.90
CA ASN A 59 19.62 -9.94 8.93
C ASN A 59 19.21 -8.45 9.06
N GLU A 60 20.18 -7.56 9.22
CA GLU A 60 19.99 -6.11 9.38
C GLU A 60 19.06 -5.50 8.32
N ASN A 61 19.18 -5.94 7.07
CA ASN A 61 18.32 -5.43 6.01
C ASN A 61 16.85 -5.84 6.21
N VAL A 62 16.63 -7.07 6.68
CA VAL A 62 15.28 -7.59 6.98
C VAL A 62 14.65 -6.81 8.14
N GLU A 63 15.42 -6.51 9.18
CA GLU A 63 14.94 -5.72 10.33
C GLU A 63 14.56 -4.29 9.94
N LYS A 64 15.38 -3.62 9.13
CA LYS A 64 15.08 -2.28 8.60
C LYS A 64 13.75 -2.22 7.85
N ILE A 65 13.41 -3.28 7.12
CA ILE A 65 12.16 -3.34 6.37
C ILE A 65 10.98 -3.63 7.27
N ILE A 66 11.14 -4.52 8.23
CA ILE A 66 10.11 -4.77 9.24
C ILE A 66 9.78 -3.44 9.93
N ALA A 67 10.80 -2.67 10.31
CA ALA A 67 10.63 -1.32 10.84
C ALA A 67 9.89 -0.39 9.86
N PHE A 68 10.23 -0.41 8.58
CA PHE A 68 9.51 0.34 7.54
C PHE A 68 8.05 -0.08 7.44
N ILE A 69 7.74 -1.38 7.34
CA ILE A 69 6.37 -1.91 7.19
C ILE A 69 5.52 -1.55 8.41
N ILE A 70 6.06 -1.73 9.62
CA ILE A 70 5.38 -1.38 10.87
C ILE A 70 5.05 0.11 10.88
N LEU A 71 6.03 0.96 10.59
CA LEU A 71 5.83 2.40 10.56
C LEU A 71 4.86 2.82 9.45
N PHE A 72 4.96 2.22 8.27
CA PHE A 72 4.09 2.46 7.13
C PHE A 72 2.63 2.17 7.48
N ILE A 73 2.35 1.00 8.06
CA ILE A 73 1.00 0.62 8.51
C ILE A 73 0.52 1.58 9.60
N ALA A 74 1.36 1.91 10.57
CA ALA A 74 0.99 2.84 11.65
C ALA A 74 0.59 4.22 11.11
N ILE A 75 1.37 4.81 10.20
CA ILE A 75 1.07 6.12 9.61
C ILE A 75 -0.19 6.08 8.75
N ILE A 76 -0.41 5.02 7.96
CA ILE A 76 -1.66 4.86 7.20
C ILE A 76 -2.87 4.86 8.13
N GLN A 77 -2.80 4.11 9.24
CA GLN A 77 -3.92 4.01 10.18
C GLN A 77 -4.19 5.35 10.88
N ILE A 78 -3.14 6.08 11.26
CA ILE A 78 -3.25 7.43 11.82
C ILE A 78 -3.85 8.39 10.79
N SER A 79 -3.39 8.36 9.54
CA SER A 79 -3.91 9.22 8.48
C SER A 79 -5.38 8.94 8.18
N ASN A 80 -5.76 7.66 8.09
CA ASN A 80 -7.15 7.25 7.90
C ASN A 80 -8.05 7.72 9.05
N LEU A 81 -7.56 7.64 10.29
CA LEU A 81 -8.27 8.14 11.46
C LEU A 81 -8.44 9.66 11.38
N LEU A 82 -7.38 10.41 11.07
CA LEU A 82 -7.42 11.86 10.90
C LEU A 82 -8.44 12.28 9.84
N PHE A 83 -8.38 11.68 8.65
CA PHE A 83 -9.35 11.97 7.58
C PHE A 83 -10.79 11.65 7.99
N TYR A 84 -11.00 10.55 8.72
CA TYR A 84 -12.32 10.22 9.25
C TYR A 84 -12.83 11.26 10.26
N LEU A 85 -11.97 11.75 11.15
CA LEU A 85 -12.33 12.80 12.12
C LEU A 85 -12.64 14.13 11.42
N ILE A 86 -11.88 14.48 10.38
CA ILE A 86 -12.11 15.68 9.56
C ILE A 86 -13.47 15.56 8.87
N GLU A 87 -13.73 14.46 8.18
CA GLU A 87 -15.00 14.22 7.48
C GLU A 87 -16.20 14.32 8.42
N LYS A 88 -16.07 13.75 9.64
CA LYS A 88 -17.12 13.78 10.66
C LYS A 88 -17.37 15.18 11.22
N THR A 89 -16.30 15.95 11.47
CA THR A 89 -16.39 17.29 12.06
C THR A 89 -16.90 18.32 11.05
N PHE A 90 -16.37 18.27 9.82
CA PHE A 90 -16.68 19.27 8.79
C PHE A 90 -17.93 18.92 7.98
N LYS A 91 -18.60 17.80 8.27
CA LYS A 91 -19.71 17.24 7.47
C LYS A 91 -19.43 17.49 5.99
N LEU A 92 -18.27 17.02 5.51
CA LEU A 92 -17.84 17.18 4.12
C LEU A 92 -18.78 16.36 3.22
N ILE A 93 -20.00 16.85 3.05
CA ILE A 93 -21.02 16.34 2.18
C ILE A 93 -20.73 17.01 0.84
N ALA A 94 -19.94 16.36 0.00
CA ALA A 94 -19.93 16.73 -1.41
C ALA A 94 -21.24 16.31 -2.04
N PHE A 95 -22.21 17.20 -1.92
CA PHE A 95 -23.42 17.14 -2.70
C PHE A 95 -23.07 17.60 -4.12
N ILE A 96 -22.63 16.68 -4.97
CA ILE A 96 -22.59 16.92 -6.42
C ILE A 96 -23.98 16.53 -6.95
N PRO A 97 -24.86 17.49 -7.30
CA PRO A 97 -26.22 17.18 -7.75
C PRO A 97 -26.18 16.35 -9.04
N GLY A 98 -26.96 15.27 -9.13
CA GLY A 98 -27.06 14.40 -10.32
C GLY A 98 -25.91 13.39 -10.51
N SER A 99 -24.86 13.43 -9.70
CA SER A 99 -23.59 12.71 -9.89
C SER A 99 -23.37 11.52 -8.94
N LYS A 100 -24.38 11.11 -8.14
CA LYS A 100 -24.19 10.05 -7.12
C LYS A 100 -23.57 8.76 -7.69
N TYR A 101 -23.97 8.36 -8.90
CA TYR A 101 -23.38 7.22 -9.59
C TYR A 101 -21.92 7.48 -10.00
N ILE A 102 -21.61 8.64 -10.56
CA ILE A 102 -20.24 9.03 -10.97
C ILE A 102 -19.33 9.11 -9.74
N ASN A 103 -19.78 9.77 -8.65
CA ASN A 103 -19.05 9.84 -7.39
C ASN A 103 -18.70 8.45 -6.84
N ASN A 104 -19.65 7.52 -6.89
CA ASN A 104 -19.43 6.17 -6.41
C ASN A 104 -18.51 5.39 -7.34
N ILE A 105 -18.70 5.46 -8.66
CA ILE A 105 -17.79 4.80 -9.63
C ILE A 105 -16.36 5.30 -9.45
N LEU A 106 -16.16 6.61 -9.41
CA LEU A 106 -14.84 7.19 -9.20
C LEU A 106 -14.26 6.81 -7.83
N GLY A 107 -15.09 6.78 -6.78
CA GLY A 107 -14.70 6.25 -5.48
C GLY A 107 -14.22 4.80 -5.56
N GLY A 108 -14.89 3.95 -6.34
CA GLY A 108 -14.49 2.57 -6.59
C GLY A 108 -13.16 2.48 -7.33
N VAL A 109 -12.97 3.25 -8.40
CA VAL A 109 -11.72 3.29 -9.17
C VAL A 109 -10.56 3.76 -8.29
N LEU A 110 -10.76 4.78 -7.47
CA LEU A 110 -9.74 5.22 -6.52
C LEU A 110 -9.47 4.16 -5.44
N GLY A 111 -10.50 3.46 -4.95
CA GLY A 111 -10.33 2.34 -4.02
C GLY A 111 -9.50 1.19 -4.62
N LEU A 112 -9.67 0.92 -5.92
CA LEU A 112 -8.82 0.00 -6.67
C LEU A 112 -7.38 0.51 -6.75
N ALA A 113 -7.18 1.76 -7.16
CA ALA A 113 -5.84 2.32 -7.30
C ALA A 113 -5.07 2.33 -5.97
N GLU A 114 -5.74 2.72 -4.88
CA GLU A 114 -5.18 2.71 -3.53
C GLU A 114 -4.79 1.30 -3.07
N SER A 115 -5.70 0.33 -3.21
CA SER A 115 -5.43 -1.04 -2.79
C SER A 115 -4.35 -1.69 -3.66
N ALA A 116 -4.31 -1.36 -4.95
CA ALA A 116 -3.23 -1.79 -5.84
C ALA A 116 -1.88 -1.23 -5.41
N LEU A 117 -1.82 0.06 -5.05
CA LEU A 117 -0.61 0.68 -4.50
C LEU A 117 -0.19 0.06 -3.17
N PHE A 118 -1.15 -0.17 -2.27
CA PHE A 118 -0.89 -0.76 -0.95
C PHE A 118 -0.36 -2.19 -1.06
N LEU A 119 -1.09 -3.06 -1.76
CA LEU A 119 -0.70 -4.45 -1.99
C LEU A 119 0.60 -4.52 -2.80
N GLY A 120 0.71 -3.73 -3.86
CA GLY A 120 1.92 -3.66 -4.67
C GLY A 120 3.13 -3.30 -3.82
N THR A 121 3.03 -2.30 -2.94
CA THR A 121 4.13 -1.91 -2.05
C THR A 121 4.53 -3.07 -1.12
N ILE A 122 3.55 -3.74 -0.52
CA ILE A 122 3.79 -4.90 0.36
C ILE A 122 4.46 -6.05 -0.41
N PHE A 123 3.93 -6.42 -1.57
CA PHE A 123 4.45 -7.53 -2.37
C PHE A 123 5.82 -7.21 -2.98
N TYR A 124 6.06 -5.98 -3.44
CA TYR A 124 7.36 -5.54 -3.94
C TYR A 124 8.44 -5.70 -2.86
N ILE A 125 8.13 -5.25 -1.64
CA ILE A 125 9.02 -5.41 -0.49
C ILE A 125 9.18 -6.89 -0.11
N SER A 126 8.09 -7.65 -0.07
CA SER A 126 8.12 -9.06 0.32
C SER A 126 8.92 -9.89 -0.68
N TYR A 127 8.73 -9.72 -1.99
CA TYR A 127 9.49 -10.43 -3.01
C TYR A 127 10.99 -10.17 -2.86
N ARG A 128 11.38 -8.90 -2.67
CA ARG A 128 12.78 -8.50 -2.60
C ARG A 128 13.55 -9.15 -1.45
N TYR A 129 12.88 -9.52 -0.35
CA TYR A 129 13.53 -10.01 0.86
C TYR A 129 13.04 -11.36 1.37
N LEU A 130 11.94 -11.91 0.86
CA LEU A 130 11.47 -13.26 1.19
C LEU A 130 11.69 -14.26 0.04
N ALA A 131 12.28 -13.83 -1.08
CA ALA A 131 12.76 -14.70 -2.16
C ALA A 131 13.91 -15.66 -1.73
N PHE A 132 14.12 -15.87 -0.43
CA PHE A 132 15.01 -16.89 0.12
C PHE A 132 14.51 -18.32 -0.10
N SER A 133 13.25 -18.52 -0.50
CA SER A 133 12.71 -19.85 -0.80
C SER A 133 12.23 -19.94 -2.25
N GLU A 134 12.67 -20.99 -2.97
CA GLU A 134 12.27 -21.27 -4.35
C GLU A 134 10.75 -21.39 -4.52
N ARG A 135 10.04 -21.78 -3.45
CA ARG A 135 8.57 -21.82 -3.42
C ARG A 135 7.94 -20.44 -3.44
N PHE A 136 8.53 -19.43 -2.79
CA PHE A 136 7.95 -18.09 -2.76
C PHE A 136 8.19 -17.37 -4.08
N SER A 137 9.35 -17.57 -4.70
CA SER A 137 9.65 -17.03 -6.04
C SER A 137 8.75 -17.64 -7.11
N SER A 138 8.55 -18.97 -7.11
CA SER A 138 7.69 -19.63 -8.12
C SER A 138 6.24 -19.17 -8.05
N ILE A 139 5.69 -18.98 -6.85
CA ILE A 139 4.30 -18.53 -6.67
C ILE A 139 4.12 -17.07 -7.15
N ILE A 140 5.17 -16.24 -7.04
CA ILE A 140 5.16 -14.84 -7.48
C ILE A 140 5.34 -14.72 -9.00
N GLU A 141 6.24 -15.52 -9.58
CA GLU A 141 6.50 -15.54 -11.03
C GLU A 141 5.29 -16.04 -11.83
N ASP A 142 4.50 -16.98 -11.28
CA ASP A 142 3.28 -17.48 -11.90
C ASP A 142 2.08 -16.52 -11.81
N SER A 143 2.22 -15.37 -11.13
CA SER A 143 1.12 -14.42 -10.91
C SER A 143 0.90 -13.49 -12.09
N ILE A 144 -0.35 -13.44 -12.55
CA ILE A 144 -0.78 -12.53 -13.62
C ILE A 144 -1.10 -11.13 -13.06
N VAL A 145 -1.45 -11.02 -11.77
CA VAL A 145 -1.88 -9.75 -11.14
C VAL A 145 -0.70 -8.91 -10.67
N LEU A 146 0.37 -9.55 -10.17
CA LEU A 146 1.54 -8.85 -9.61
C LEU A 146 2.21 -7.85 -10.58
N PRO A 147 2.38 -8.14 -11.88
CA PRO A 147 2.91 -7.15 -12.83
C PRO A 147 2.10 -5.85 -12.89
N TRP A 148 0.77 -5.92 -12.74
CA TRP A 148 -0.09 -4.74 -12.71
C TRP A 148 0.06 -3.95 -11.41
N LEU A 149 0.25 -4.65 -10.29
CA LEU A 149 0.54 -4.02 -9.00
C LEU A 149 1.90 -3.31 -9.03
N ASN A 150 2.92 -3.92 -9.66
CA ASN A 150 4.24 -3.30 -9.79
C ASN A 150 4.19 -1.99 -10.59
N LYS A 151 3.39 -1.91 -11.66
CA LYS A 151 3.16 -0.64 -12.39
C LYS A 151 2.58 0.46 -11.50
N ALA A 152 1.71 0.11 -10.55
CA ALA A 152 1.23 1.08 -9.59
C ALA A 152 2.37 1.52 -8.66
N VAL A 153 3.20 0.59 -8.18
CA VAL A 153 4.35 0.88 -7.31
C VAL A 153 5.37 1.78 -8.00
N GLU A 154 5.57 1.68 -9.31
CA GLU A 154 6.49 2.55 -10.08
C GLU A 154 6.23 4.04 -9.84
N ILE A 155 4.97 4.43 -9.62
CA ILE A 155 4.57 5.81 -9.33
C ILE A 155 5.16 6.29 -7.99
N VAL A 156 5.29 5.40 -7.02
CA VAL A 156 5.75 5.68 -5.66
C VAL A 156 7.17 5.19 -5.37
N LEU A 157 7.82 4.50 -6.31
CA LEU A 157 9.24 4.08 -6.23
C LEU A 157 10.17 5.23 -5.78
N PRO A 158 10.04 6.47 -6.28
CA PRO A 158 10.89 7.57 -5.84
C PRO A 158 10.74 7.89 -4.35
N LEU A 159 9.59 7.58 -3.76
CA LEU A 159 9.29 7.83 -2.36
C LEU A 159 9.79 6.72 -1.44
N LEU A 160 9.96 5.49 -1.94
CA LEU A 160 10.43 4.35 -1.16
C LEU A 160 11.86 4.56 -0.61
N PRO A 161 12.18 3.95 0.55
CA PRO A 161 13.50 4.10 1.16
C PRO A 161 14.59 3.54 0.26
N GLN A 162 15.77 4.18 0.31
CA GLN A 162 16.93 3.81 -0.52
C GLN A 162 17.36 2.36 -0.32
N ALA A 163 17.17 1.79 0.88
CA ALA A 163 17.40 0.37 1.15
C ALA A 163 16.68 -0.56 0.14
N LEU A 164 15.51 -0.17 -0.36
CA LEU A 164 14.74 -0.91 -1.36
C LEU A 164 15.19 -0.61 -2.80
N LYS A 165 15.80 0.56 -3.05
CA LYS A 165 16.27 1.00 -4.37
C LYS A 165 17.62 0.38 -4.76
N THR A 166 18.53 0.19 -3.81
CA THR A 166 19.89 -0.31 -4.09
C THR A 166 19.88 -1.72 -4.71
N ILE A 167 18.85 -2.51 -4.46
CA ILE A 167 18.78 -3.88 -4.96
C ILE A 167 18.19 -3.96 -6.38
N GLN A 168 17.67 -2.84 -6.91
CA GLN A 168 17.11 -2.71 -8.26
C GLN A 168 18.13 -3.01 -9.38
N MET A 169 19.45 -3.03 -9.09
CA MET A 169 20.53 -3.32 -10.05
C MET A 169 20.70 -4.82 -10.41
N LEU A 170 19.86 -5.71 -9.87
CA LEU A 170 19.96 -7.17 -10.08
C LEU A 170 18.77 -7.77 -10.82
N ILE A 171 18.02 -6.96 -11.57
CA ILE A 171 16.98 -7.44 -12.51
C ILE A 171 17.24 -6.79 -13.87
#